data_AF-A0AAV0UVW6-F1
#
_entry.id   AF-A0AAV0UVW6-F1
#
_cell.length_a   1.000
_cell.length_b   1.000
_cell.length_c   1.000
_cell.angle_alpha   90.00
_cell.angle_beta   90.00
_cell.angle_gamma   90.00
#
_symmetry.space_group_name_H-M   'P 1'
#
loop_
_entity.id
_entity.type
_entity.pdbx_description
1 polymer ?
#
loop_
_entity_poly.entity_id
_entity_poly.type
_entity_poly.pdbx_seq_one_letter_code
_entity_poly.pdbx_strand_id
1 'polypeptide(L)'
;MPSSPVPVQISQKDLPRVIAIVVFGFVAVSLLALRLNNFFAADGHNESFSFPKVKVFIGLYTIMLVFSRFYEHGTYVLYEMLWGCNVSLVLAIMALSLSNPFLVGVAMVTVSGDHLLWYIDTLSFVLTGKFITGAMKYLTYPENRSFSKTFFATHHWWFLPVCFYITTAHGGMHGSSFMGSCILTSFLAAYCRAFTPFEVRVPGSKSILYLNVNGGYAFWRDIDIPLLHLLDHHHPALYIPFLSIVGNLVANGFPHILILGISLGFQHNPLLEGITH
;
A
#
# COMPACT_ATOMS: atom_id res chain seq x y z
N MET A 1 -7.05 13.10 25.22
CA MET A 1 -6.41 12.20 24.23
C MET A 1 -4.95 12.00 24.61
N PRO A 2 -4.36 10.82 24.41
CA PRO A 2 -2.93 10.61 24.57
C PRO A 2 -2.14 11.59 23.68
N SER A 3 -1.00 12.06 24.15
CA SER A 3 -0.10 12.88 23.34
C SER A 3 0.53 12.05 22.23
N SER A 4 0.72 12.65 21.06
CA SER A 4 1.47 12.03 19.97
C SER A 4 2.91 11.67 20.41
N PRO A 5 3.50 10.58 19.90
CA PRO A 5 4.89 10.24 20.16
C PRO A 5 5.84 11.37 19.76
N VAL A 6 6.96 11.51 20.49
CA VAL A 6 7.98 12.52 20.20
C VAL A 6 8.65 12.23 18.84
N PRO A 7 8.85 13.25 17.97
CA PRO A 7 9.56 13.09 16.71
C PRO A 7 10.96 12.49 16.90
N VAL A 8 11.29 11.50 16.07
CA VAL A 8 12.60 10.83 16.11
C VAL A 8 13.57 11.53 15.15
N GLN A 9 14.80 11.78 15.61
CA GLN A 9 15.85 12.26 14.71
C GLN A 9 16.47 11.08 13.97
N ILE A 10 16.40 11.09 12.64
CA ILE A 10 17.00 10.05 11.78
C ILE A 10 18.08 10.70 10.91
N SER A 11 19.29 10.17 11.02
CA SER A 11 20.48 10.64 10.31
C SER A 11 21.04 9.56 9.37
N GLN A 12 22.11 9.90 8.64
CA GLN A 12 22.85 8.91 7.84
C GLN A 12 23.45 7.78 8.68
N LYS A 13 23.78 8.04 9.96
CA LYS A 13 24.30 7.00 10.86
C LYS A 13 23.29 5.91 11.18
N ASP A 14 21.99 6.21 11.04
CA ASP A 14 20.90 5.26 11.27
C ASP A 14 20.67 4.32 10.08
N LEU A 15 21.34 4.54 8.94
CA LEU A 15 21.11 3.79 7.70
C LEU A 15 21.17 2.26 7.89
N PRO A 16 22.15 1.67 8.60
CA PRO A 16 22.17 0.22 8.81
C PRO A 16 20.93 -0.29 9.56
N ARG A 17 20.46 0.45 10.57
CA ARG A 17 19.25 0.10 11.33
C ARG A 17 18.01 0.18 10.45
N VAL A 18 17.87 1.25 9.68
CA VAL A 18 16.71 1.44 8.79
C VAL A 18 16.66 0.37 7.71
N ILE A 19 17.80 0.06 7.08
CA ILE A 19 17.90 -1.05 6.10
C ILE A 19 17.50 -2.37 6.76
N ALA A 20 18.00 -2.68 7.97
CA ALA A 20 17.66 -3.91 8.66
C ALA A 20 16.14 -4.03 8.93
N ILE A 21 15.50 -2.95 9.38
CA ILE A 21 14.04 -2.91 9.60
C ILE A 21 13.30 -3.12 8.27
N VAL A 22 13.65 -2.38 7.22
CA VAL A 22 12.95 -2.47 5.94
C VAL A 22 13.11 -3.85 5.31
N VAL A 23 14.33 -4.40 5.27
CA VAL A 23 14.61 -5.74 4.73
C VAL A 23 13.89 -6.81 5.53
N PHE A 24 13.96 -6.76 6.87
CA PHE A 24 13.25 -7.72 7.71
C PHE A 24 11.74 -7.62 7.51
N GLY A 25 11.18 -6.42 7.39
CA GLY A 25 9.78 -6.20 7.07
C GLY A 25 9.37 -6.86 5.77
N PHE A 26 10.12 -6.67 4.68
CA PHE A 26 9.86 -7.32 3.39
C PHE A 26 9.97 -8.83 3.45
N VAL A 27 10.98 -9.37 4.14
CA VAL A 27 11.13 -10.82 4.35
C VAL A 27 9.94 -11.38 5.12
N ALA A 28 9.56 -10.76 6.23
CA ALA A 28 8.45 -11.20 7.06
C ALA A 28 7.11 -11.15 6.30
N VAL A 29 6.85 -10.09 5.54
CA VAL A 29 5.68 -9.98 4.65
C VAL A 29 5.69 -11.07 3.59
N SER A 30 6.83 -11.30 2.92
CA SER A 30 6.93 -12.31 1.86
C SER A 30 6.64 -13.70 2.42
N LEU A 31 7.22 -14.04 3.58
CA LEU A 31 6.93 -15.29 4.28
C LEU A 31 5.45 -15.40 4.67
N LEU A 32 4.86 -14.34 5.21
CA LEU A 32 3.43 -14.31 5.55
C LEU A 32 2.56 -14.53 4.29
N ALA A 33 2.84 -13.83 3.20
CA ALA A 33 2.13 -13.99 1.93
C ALA A 33 2.25 -15.42 1.38
N LEU A 34 3.43 -16.04 1.43
CA LEU A 34 3.61 -17.45 1.05
C LEU A 34 2.79 -18.40 1.94
N ARG A 35 2.73 -18.14 3.25
CA ARG A 35 1.88 -18.93 4.18
C ARG A 35 0.39 -18.76 3.88
N LEU A 36 -0.05 -17.53 3.63
CA LEU A 36 -1.43 -17.23 3.23
C LEU A 36 -1.78 -17.91 1.90
N ASN A 37 -0.85 -17.89 0.93
CA ASN A 37 -1.03 -18.59 -0.32
C ASN A 37 -1.23 -20.09 -0.12
N ASN A 38 -0.35 -20.75 0.66
CA ASN A 38 -0.48 -22.17 0.94
C ASN A 38 -1.76 -22.52 1.70
N PHE A 39 -2.33 -21.58 2.47
CA PHE A 39 -3.55 -21.81 3.22
C PHE A 39 -4.82 -21.58 2.38
N PHE A 40 -4.88 -20.49 1.62
CA PHE A 40 -6.09 -20.09 0.89
C PHE A 40 -6.13 -20.54 -0.57
N ALA A 41 -4.97 -20.83 -1.17
CA ALA A 41 -4.81 -21.07 -2.60
C ALA A 41 -3.64 -22.05 -2.88
N ALA A 42 -3.57 -23.14 -2.12
CA ALA A 42 -2.51 -24.15 -2.24
C ALA A 42 -2.36 -24.67 -3.68
N ASP A 43 -3.49 -24.90 -4.36
CA ASP A 43 -3.56 -25.38 -5.74
C ASP A 43 -3.69 -24.23 -6.76
N GLY A 44 -3.50 -22.98 -6.32
CA GLY A 44 -3.71 -21.78 -7.14
C GLY A 44 -2.57 -21.46 -8.11
N HIS A 45 -1.59 -22.35 -8.28
CA HIS A 45 -0.53 -22.17 -9.28
C HIS A 45 -1.11 -22.34 -10.68
N ASN A 46 -0.87 -21.38 -11.55
CA ASN A 46 -1.34 -21.42 -12.92
C ASN A 46 -0.19 -21.07 -13.87
N GLU A 47 0.37 -22.07 -14.57
CA GLU A 47 1.49 -21.85 -15.50
C GLU A 47 1.17 -20.86 -16.63
N SER A 48 -0.11 -20.74 -17.01
CA SER A 48 -0.55 -19.75 -18.00
C SER A 48 -0.53 -18.31 -17.47
N PHE A 49 -0.45 -18.10 -16.15
CA PHE A 49 -0.36 -16.80 -15.51
C PHE A 49 1.06 -16.21 -15.64
N SER A 50 1.41 -15.77 -16.84
CA SER A 50 2.76 -15.29 -17.18
C SER A 50 2.74 -13.91 -17.83
N PHE A 51 3.23 -12.90 -17.10
CA PHE A 51 3.31 -11.51 -17.59
C PHE A 51 4.74 -10.96 -17.41
N PRO A 52 5.73 -11.47 -18.15
CA PRO A 52 7.14 -11.13 -17.93
C PRO A 52 7.42 -9.63 -18.12
N LYS A 53 6.78 -8.98 -19.09
CA LYS A 53 6.92 -7.54 -19.33
C LYS A 53 6.39 -6.71 -18.16
N VAL A 54 5.21 -7.08 -17.63
CA VAL A 54 4.61 -6.41 -16.46
C VAL A 54 5.49 -6.60 -15.23
N LYS A 55 6.00 -7.82 -15.01
CA LYS A 55 6.93 -8.12 -13.91
C LYS A 55 8.18 -7.25 -13.97
N VAL A 56 8.82 -7.16 -15.14
CA VAL A 56 10.02 -6.34 -15.34
C VAL A 56 9.71 -4.86 -15.12
N PHE A 57 8.59 -4.36 -15.64
CA PHE A 57 8.17 -2.97 -15.44
C PHE A 57 7.98 -2.64 -13.95
N ILE A 58 7.19 -3.42 -13.21
CA ILE A 58 6.96 -3.20 -11.77
C ILE A 58 8.27 -3.33 -10.98
N GLY A 59 9.12 -4.29 -11.33
CA GLY A 59 10.44 -4.46 -10.72
C GLY A 59 11.34 -3.25 -10.90
N LEU A 60 11.50 -2.76 -12.14
CA LEU A 60 12.30 -1.58 -12.42
C LEU A 60 11.72 -0.33 -11.76
N TYR A 61 10.40 -0.14 -11.81
CA TYR A 61 9.71 0.96 -11.14
C TYR A 61 10.00 0.97 -9.64
N THR A 62 9.88 -0.19 -8.98
CA THR A 62 10.12 -0.34 -7.53
C THR A 62 11.58 -0.03 -7.17
N ILE A 63 12.54 -0.52 -7.96
CA ILE A 63 13.97 -0.23 -7.77
C ILE A 63 14.24 1.27 -7.90
N MET A 64 13.73 1.90 -8.97
CA MET A 64 13.91 3.33 -9.20
C MET A 64 13.24 4.17 -8.10
N LEU A 65 12.06 3.75 -7.61
CA LEU A 65 11.36 4.39 -6.51
C LEU A 65 12.23 4.45 -5.26
N VAL A 66 12.83 3.31 -4.87
CA VAL A 66 13.70 3.22 -3.68
C VAL A 66 14.92 4.13 -3.84
N PHE A 67 15.65 3.99 -4.95
CA PHE A 67 16.91 4.73 -5.15
C PHE A 67 16.69 6.23 -5.32
N SER A 68 15.69 6.64 -6.10
CA SER A 68 15.38 8.05 -6.33
C SER A 68 14.93 8.74 -5.05
N ARG A 69 14.04 8.10 -4.26
CA ARG A 69 13.62 8.66 -2.98
C ARG A 69 14.78 8.73 -1.99
N PHE A 70 15.57 7.67 -1.86
CA PHE A 70 16.73 7.66 -0.96
C PHE A 70 17.76 8.73 -1.32
N TYR A 71 18.04 8.92 -2.61
CA TYR A 71 18.99 9.92 -3.08
C TYR A 71 18.53 11.35 -2.75
N GLU A 72 17.24 11.66 -2.93
CA GLU A 72 16.71 13.01 -2.70
C GLU A 72 16.41 13.31 -1.22
N HIS A 73 15.98 12.31 -0.44
CA HIS A 73 15.42 12.52 0.91
C HIS A 73 16.25 11.88 2.03
N GLY A 74 17.21 11.02 1.69
CA GLY A 74 18.08 10.34 2.65
C GLY A 74 17.39 9.22 3.43
N THR A 75 17.95 8.87 4.59
CA THR A 75 17.67 7.61 5.30
C THR A 75 16.21 7.39 5.70
N TYR A 76 15.50 8.42 6.19
CA TYR A 76 14.17 8.22 6.76
C TYR A 76 13.14 7.73 5.73
N VAL A 77 13.33 8.08 4.46
CA VAL A 77 12.39 7.77 3.37
C VAL A 77 12.34 6.26 3.09
N LEU A 78 13.34 5.51 3.50
CA LEU A 78 13.38 4.06 3.33
C LEU A 78 12.26 3.37 4.13
N TYR A 79 11.83 3.96 5.26
CA TYR A 79 10.68 3.44 6.00
C TYR A 79 9.39 3.49 5.17
N GLU A 80 9.26 4.42 4.22
CA GLU A 80 8.11 4.51 3.33
C GLU A 80 8.00 3.29 2.40
N MET A 81 9.08 2.51 2.22
CA MET A 81 8.99 1.29 1.41
C MET A 81 8.07 0.24 2.05
N LEU A 82 7.77 0.38 3.35
CA LEU A 82 6.84 -0.48 4.06
C LEU A 82 5.37 -0.07 3.91
N TRP A 83 5.05 1.06 3.24
CA TRP A 83 3.65 1.39 2.91
C TRP A 83 2.99 0.25 2.13
N GLY A 84 1.72 -0.02 2.44
CA GLY A 84 0.95 -1.10 1.81
C GLY A 84 0.96 -1.05 0.28
N CYS A 85 0.93 0.15 -0.31
CA CYS A 85 1.05 0.35 -1.76
C CYS A 85 2.42 -0.07 -2.31
N ASN A 86 3.52 0.29 -1.66
CA ASN A 86 4.87 -0.13 -2.06
C ASN A 86 5.11 -1.63 -1.82
N VAL A 87 4.60 -2.17 -0.72
CA VAL A 87 4.65 -3.61 -0.42
C VAL A 87 3.86 -4.40 -1.47
N SER A 88 2.74 -3.86 -1.95
CA SER A 88 1.92 -4.50 -2.98
C SER A 88 2.61 -4.59 -4.34
N LEU A 89 3.50 -3.64 -4.68
CA LEU A 89 4.35 -3.76 -5.87
C LEU A 89 5.25 -5.00 -5.78
N VAL A 90 5.89 -5.22 -4.63
CA VAL A 90 6.73 -6.40 -4.37
C VAL A 90 5.90 -7.68 -4.36
N LEU A 91 4.72 -7.64 -3.76
CA LEU A 91 3.79 -8.76 -3.75
C LEU A 91 3.35 -9.17 -5.17
N ALA A 92 3.10 -8.21 -6.06
CA ALA A 92 2.79 -8.47 -7.47
C ALA A 92 3.98 -9.07 -8.23
N ILE A 93 5.21 -8.61 -7.99
CA ILE A 93 6.42 -9.23 -8.59
C ILE A 93 6.56 -10.68 -8.12
N MET A 94 6.34 -10.94 -6.83
CA MET A 94 6.40 -12.29 -6.27
C MET A 94 5.29 -13.17 -6.87
N ALA A 95 4.07 -12.66 -6.96
CA ALA A 95 2.93 -13.33 -7.57
C ALA A 95 3.20 -13.75 -9.02
N LEU A 96 3.74 -12.82 -9.83
CA LEU A 96 4.12 -13.07 -11.23
C LEU A 96 5.33 -14.01 -11.37
N SER A 97 6.16 -14.15 -10.34
CA SER A 97 7.29 -15.09 -10.34
C SER A 97 6.88 -16.50 -9.95
N LEU A 98 5.83 -16.61 -9.14
CA LEU A 98 5.25 -17.87 -8.66
C LEU A 98 4.03 -18.30 -9.49
N SER A 99 3.74 -17.59 -10.58
CA SER A 99 2.55 -17.72 -11.42
C SER A 99 1.27 -17.90 -10.60
N ASN A 100 1.07 -17.01 -9.63
CA ASN A 100 0.05 -17.13 -8.60
C ASN A 100 -0.89 -15.91 -8.59
N PRO A 101 -2.12 -16.02 -9.14
CA PRO A 101 -3.07 -14.91 -9.19
C PRO A 101 -3.63 -14.51 -7.82
N PHE A 102 -3.69 -15.42 -6.84
CA PHE A 102 -4.19 -15.11 -5.49
C PHE A 102 -3.39 -13.98 -4.83
N LEU A 103 -2.05 -14.02 -4.94
CA LEU A 103 -1.18 -12.99 -4.39
C LEU A 103 -1.37 -11.63 -5.07
N VAL A 104 -1.69 -11.60 -6.37
CA VAL A 104 -2.09 -10.34 -7.04
C VAL A 104 -3.40 -9.83 -6.46
N GLY A 105 -4.38 -10.70 -6.25
CA GLY A 105 -5.64 -10.31 -5.59
C GLY A 105 -5.42 -9.73 -4.19
N VAL A 106 -4.53 -10.32 -3.38
CA VAL A 106 -4.17 -9.76 -2.06
C VAL A 106 -3.54 -8.37 -2.20
N ALA A 107 -2.65 -8.18 -3.18
CA ALA A 107 -2.07 -6.87 -3.48
C ALA A 107 -3.14 -5.85 -3.90
N MET A 108 -4.08 -6.23 -4.76
CA MET A 108 -5.20 -5.39 -5.20
C MET A 108 -6.04 -4.90 -4.04
N VAL A 109 -6.47 -5.81 -3.14
CA VAL A 109 -7.29 -5.41 -2.01
C VAL A 109 -6.51 -4.53 -1.05
N THR A 110 -5.25 -4.85 -0.78
CA THR A 110 -4.37 -4.08 0.13
C THR A 110 -4.27 -2.60 -0.25
N VAL A 111 -4.30 -2.29 -1.55
CA VAL A 111 -4.15 -0.90 -2.04
C VAL A 111 -5.48 -0.24 -2.41
N SER A 112 -6.56 -1.02 -2.44
CA SER A 112 -7.82 -0.61 -3.06
C SER A 112 -8.41 0.67 -2.49
N GLY A 113 -8.50 0.81 -1.16
CA GLY A 113 -9.04 2.00 -0.54
C GLY A 113 -8.26 3.25 -0.90
N ASP A 114 -6.95 3.24 -0.70
CA ASP A 114 -6.09 4.38 -0.99
C ASP A 114 -6.10 4.75 -2.48
N HIS A 115 -6.05 3.76 -3.38
CA HIS A 115 -6.06 4.01 -4.82
C HIS A 115 -7.41 4.56 -5.31
N LEU A 116 -8.54 4.08 -4.76
CA LEU A 116 -9.86 4.62 -5.08
C LEU A 116 -10.01 6.06 -4.58
N LEU A 117 -9.55 6.37 -3.37
CA LEU A 117 -9.55 7.73 -2.85
C LEU A 117 -8.66 8.65 -3.71
N TRP A 118 -7.53 8.15 -4.22
CA TRP A 118 -6.69 8.84 -5.20
C TRP A 118 -7.40 9.19 -6.50
N TYR A 119 -8.21 8.28 -7.04
CA TYR A 119 -9.03 8.58 -8.23
C TYR A 119 -10.04 9.69 -7.96
N ILE A 120 -10.72 9.63 -6.81
CA ILE A 120 -11.69 10.64 -6.39
C ILE A 120 -11.00 12.00 -6.21
N ASP A 121 -9.87 12.02 -5.50
CA ASP A 121 -9.10 13.23 -5.24
C ASP A 121 -8.57 13.86 -6.52
N THR A 122 -8.10 13.07 -7.49
CA THR A 122 -7.66 13.67 -8.76
C THR A 122 -8.84 14.28 -9.49
N LEU A 123 -9.92 13.52 -9.67
CA LEU A 123 -11.06 14.01 -10.44
C LEU A 123 -11.61 15.29 -9.80
N SER A 124 -11.76 15.29 -8.47
CA SER A 124 -12.20 16.47 -7.74
C SER A 124 -11.22 17.63 -7.82
N PHE A 125 -9.91 17.39 -7.80
CA PHE A 125 -8.91 18.44 -7.96
C PHE A 125 -8.92 19.04 -9.37
N VAL A 126 -9.04 18.23 -10.41
CA VAL A 126 -9.14 18.72 -11.80
C VAL A 126 -10.41 19.54 -12.02
N LEU A 127 -11.54 19.12 -11.44
CA LEU A 127 -12.83 19.78 -11.65
C LEU A 127 -13.03 21.01 -10.75
N THR A 128 -12.49 21.00 -9.53
CA THR A 128 -12.83 21.99 -8.48
C THR A 128 -11.63 22.65 -7.82
N GLY A 129 -10.41 22.17 -8.09
CA GLY A 129 -9.18 22.62 -7.42
C GLY A 129 -9.05 22.14 -5.97
N LYS A 130 -9.88 21.20 -5.50
CA LYS A 130 -9.91 20.70 -4.11
C LYS A 130 -9.74 19.19 -4.05
N PHE A 131 -9.05 18.71 -3.02
CA PHE A 131 -8.99 17.29 -2.64
C PHE A 131 -10.14 16.98 -1.68
N ILE A 132 -11.20 16.32 -2.15
CA ILE A 132 -12.41 16.13 -1.32
C ILE A 132 -12.25 15.05 -0.26
N THR A 133 -11.38 14.06 -0.50
CA THR A 133 -11.09 13.00 0.47
C THR A 133 -9.81 13.29 1.26
N GLY A 134 -8.84 13.95 0.62
CA GLY A 134 -7.55 14.32 1.21
C GLY A 134 -6.43 13.29 1.02
N ALA A 135 -6.70 12.11 0.44
CA ALA A 135 -5.70 11.07 0.19
C ALA A 135 -4.50 11.54 -0.66
N MET A 136 -4.68 12.47 -1.59
CA MET A 136 -3.60 13.05 -2.40
C MET A 136 -2.99 14.33 -1.83
N LYS A 137 -3.62 14.91 -0.80
CA LYS A 137 -3.23 16.22 -0.26
C LYS A 137 -1.79 16.23 0.22
N TYR A 138 -1.25 15.09 0.64
CA TYR A 138 0.14 14.98 1.10
C TYR A 138 1.18 15.38 0.06
N LEU A 139 0.88 15.27 -1.24
CA LEU A 139 1.77 15.72 -2.32
C LEU A 139 1.96 17.23 -2.33
N THR A 140 1.02 17.98 -1.75
CA THR A 140 1.12 19.43 -1.67
C THR A 140 1.99 19.91 -0.51
N TYR A 141 2.42 19.01 0.37
CA TYR A 141 3.29 19.36 1.49
C TYR A 141 4.70 19.74 1.00
N PRO A 142 5.31 20.81 1.53
CA PRO A 142 6.63 21.27 1.08
C PRO A 142 7.67 20.15 0.97
N GLU A 143 7.69 19.23 1.93
CA GLU A 143 8.57 18.06 1.98
C GLU A 143 8.34 17.02 0.87
N ASN A 144 7.16 16.98 0.26
CA ASN A 144 6.77 15.98 -0.73
C ASN A 144 6.71 16.55 -2.16
N ARG A 145 6.98 17.85 -2.36
CA ARG A 145 6.95 18.52 -3.68
C ARG A 145 8.13 18.18 -4.60
N SER A 146 8.77 17.03 -4.40
CA SER A 146 9.87 16.58 -5.26
C SER A 146 9.35 15.79 -6.46
N PHE A 147 10.14 15.78 -7.53
CA PHE A 147 9.85 14.95 -8.70
C PHE A 147 9.76 13.47 -8.31
N SER A 148 10.70 12.95 -7.52
CA SER A 148 10.69 11.55 -7.09
C SER A 148 9.40 11.19 -6.36
N LYS A 149 8.96 11.98 -5.39
CA LYS A 149 7.75 11.75 -4.61
C LYS A 149 6.50 11.75 -5.50
N THR A 150 6.40 12.73 -6.40
CA THR A 150 5.26 12.88 -7.30
C THR A 150 5.21 11.78 -8.35
N PHE A 151 6.30 11.58 -9.09
CA PHE A 151 6.40 10.57 -10.14
C PHE A 151 6.20 9.17 -9.57
N PHE A 152 6.87 8.83 -8.47
CA PHE A 152 6.73 7.51 -7.88
C PHE A 152 5.46 7.31 -7.06
N ALA A 153 4.64 8.34 -6.85
CA ALA A 153 3.27 8.18 -6.36
C ALA A 153 2.28 7.85 -7.49
N THR A 154 2.66 7.93 -8.77
CA THR A 154 1.76 7.59 -9.89
C THR A 154 1.29 6.13 -9.89
N HIS A 155 1.91 5.22 -9.14
CA HIS A 155 1.41 3.85 -9.03
C HIS A 155 0.02 3.75 -8.41
N HIS A 156 -0.41 4.75 -7.62
CA HIS A 156 -1.79 4.85 -7.16
C HIS A 156 -2.79 4.93 -8.32
N TRP A 157 -2.32 5.37 -9.50
CA TRP A 157 -3.13 5.40 -10.71
C TRP A 157 -3.14 4.09 -11.48
N TRP A 158 -1.96 3.63 -11.87
CA TRP A 158 -1.83 2.58 -12.87
C TRP A 158 -1.78 1.17 -12.28
N PHE A 159 -1.41 1.00 -11.02
CA PHE A 159 -1.16 -0.33 -10.46
C PHE A 159 -2.44 -1.17 -10.37
N LEU A 160 -3.54 -0.58 -9.89
CA LEU A 160 -4.81 -1.31 -9.79
C LEU A 160 -5.35 -1.73 -11.18
N PRO A 161 -5.38 -0.85 -12.22
CA PRO A 161 -5.68 -1.25 -13.59
C PRO A 161 -4.78 -2.36 -14.13
N VAL A 162 -3.47 -2.30 -13.87
CA VAL A 162 -2.53 -3.35 -14.27
C VAL A 162 -2.87 -4.68 -13.58
N CYS A 163 -3.20 -4.66 -12.28
CA CYS A 163 -3.61 -5.85 -11.56
C CYS A 163 -4.94 -6.43 -12.09
N PHE A 164 -5.91 -5.59 -12.47
CA PHE A 164 -7.13 -6.04 -13.15
C PHE A 164 -6.80 -6.70 -14.49
N TYR A 165 -5.97 -6.04 -15.32
CA TYR A 165 -5.57 -6.58 -16.62
C TYR A 165 -4.97 -7.99 -16.50
N ILE A 166 -4.06 -8.20 -15.55
CA ILE A 166 -3.42 -9.52 -15.38
C ILE A 166 -4.35 -10.56 -14.75
N THR A 167 -5.33 -10.17 -13.92
CA THR A 167 -6.22 -11.13 -13.24
C THR A 167 -7.47 -11.48 -14.03
N THR A 168 -7.96 -10.61 -14.91
CA THR A 168 -9.25 -10.78 -15.60
C THR A 168 -9.33 -12.09 -16.38
N ALA A 169 -8.29 -12.42 -17.15
CA ALA A 169 -8.22 -13.66 -17.93
C ALA A 169 -8.04 -14.94 -17.08
N HIS A 170 -7.83 -14.80 -15.76
CA HIS A 170 -7.48 -15.90 -14.85
C HIS A 170 -8.47 -16.02 -13.69
N GLY A 171 -9.75 -15.75 -13.94
CA GLY A 171 -10.78 -15.87 -12.91
C GLY A 171 -10.83 -14.67 -11.95
N GLY A 172 -10.14 -13.57 -12.28
CA GLY A 172 -10.26 -12.29 -11.59
C GLY A 172 -9.66 -12.32 -10.18
N MET A 173 -10.23 -11.51 -9.29
CA MET A 173 -9.79 -11.46 -7.90
C MET A 173 -10.37 -12.63 -7.10
N HIS A 174 -9.48 -13.44 -6.51
CA HIS A 174 -9.86 -14.55 -5.65
C HIS A 174 -10.65 -14.07 -4.41
N GLY A 175 -11.75 -14.74 -4.05
CA GLY A 175 -12.62 -14.30 -2.93
C GLY A 175 -11.88 -14.19 -1.59
N SER A 176 -10.96 -15.12 -1.31
CA SER A 176 -10.13 -15.09 -0.09
C SER A 176 -9.08 -13.98 -0.06
N SER A 177 -8.88 -13.23 -1.16
CA SER A 177 -7.91 -12.13 -1.20
C SER A 177 -8.24 -11.04 -0.18
N PHE A 178 -9.51 -10.83 0.16
CA PHE A 178 -9.91 -9.90 1.23
C PHE A 178 -9.39 -10.34 2.61
N MET A 179 -9.54 -11.62 2.94
CA MET A 179 -9.03 -12.14 4.21
C MET A 179 -7.49 -12.09 4.25
N GLY A 180 -6.85 -12.46 3.13
CA GLY A 180 -5.40 -12.34 2.96
C GLY A 180 -4.90 -10.92 3.16
N SER A 181 -5.57 -9.91 2.56
CA SER A 181 -5.20 -8.51 2.73
C SER A 181 -5.43 -8.04 4.16
N CYS A 182 -6.53 -8.41 4.82
CA CYS A 182 -6.79 -8.02 6.20
C CYS A 182 -5.72 -8.53 7.17
N ILE A 183 -5.24 -9.76 6.98
CA ILE A 183 -4.14 -10.33 7.76
C ILE A 183 -2.84 -9.56 7.45
N LEU A 184 -2.55 -9.32 6.17
CA LEU A 184 -1.33 -8.63 5.73
C LEU A 184 -1.27 -7.18 6.23
N THR A 185 -2.34 -6.39 6.09
CA THR A 185 -2.39 -4.99 6.53
C THR A 185 -2.35 -4.88 8.04
N SER A 186 -3.01 -5.80 8.77
CA SER A 186 -2.92 -5.88 10.24
C SER A 186 -1.48 -6.15 10.69
N PHE A 187 -0.82 -7.11 10.05
CA PHE A 187 0.59 -7.39 10.29
C PHE A 187 1.47 -6.17 10.00
N LEU A 188 1.28 -5.53 8.83
CA LEU A 188 2.03 -4.34 8.44
C LEU A 188 1.85 -3.18 9.42
N ALA A 189 0.62 -2.92 9.88
CA ALA A 189 0.34 -1.88 10.86
C ALA A 189 1.02 -2.17 12.20
N ALA A 190 0.93 -3.42 12.69
CA ALA A 190 1.61 -3.85 13.91
C ALA A 190 3.14 -3.74 13.79
N TYR A 191 3.70 -4.20 12.67
CA TYR A 191 5.11 -4.12 12.36
C TYR A 191 5.59 -2.67 12.31
N CYS A 192 4.87 -1.80 11.59
CA CYS A 192 5.22 -0.39 11.48
C CYS A 192 5.08 0.35 12.80
N ARG A 193 4.09 0.02 13.63
CA ARG A 193 3.98 0.57 14.98
C ARG A 193 5.14 0.16 15.89
N ALA A 194 5.71 -1.03 15.69
CA ALA A 194 6.86 -1.47 16.48
C ALA A 194 8.19 -0.85 16.02
N PHE A 195 8.37 -0.65 14.70
CA PHE A 195 9.71 -0.40 14.13
C PHE A 195 9.86 0.89 13.31
N THR A 196 8.77 1.58 12.97
CA THR A 196 8.82 2.84 12.21
C THR A 196 8.43 4.02 13.09
N PRO A 197 9.04 5.20 12.94
CA PRO A 197 8.66 6.36 13.73
C PRO A 197 7.32 6.95 13.27
N PHE A 198 6.58 7.56 14.19
CA PHE A 198 5.38 8.34 13.86
C PHE A 198 5.74 9.61 13.07
N GLU A 199 6.70 10.35 13.60
CA GLU A 199 7.22 11.60 13.04
C GLU A 199 8.75 11.58 13.04
N VAL A 200 9.34 12.21 12.04
CA VAL A 200 10.79 12.32 11.87
C VAL A 200 11.21 13.78 11.82
N ARG A 201 12.25 14.15 12.57
CA ARG A 201 12.89 15.44 12.42
C ARG A 201 13.97 15.36 11.35
N VAL A 202 13.86 16.20 10.32
CA VAL A 202 14.86 16.27 9.24
C VAL A 202 16.18 16.83 9.80
N PRO A 203 17.32 16.14 9.61
CA PRO A 203 18.62 16.67 10.04
C PRO A 203 18.88 18.06 9.47
N GLY A 204 19.25 19.01 10.33
CA GLY A 204 19.56 20.39 9.92
C GLY A 204 18.34 21.26 9.61
N SER A 205 17.11 20.75 9.76
CA SER A 205 15.88 21.54 9.62
C SER A 205 15.05 21.50 10.90
N LYS A 206 14.24 22.55 11.10
CA LYS A 206 13.21 22.57 12.15
C LYS A 206 11.94 21.82 11.72
N SER A 207 11.84 21.39 10.47
CA SER A 207 10.69 20.68 9.93
C SER A 207 10.54 19.29 10.53
N ILE A 208 9.30 18.96 10.90
CA ILE A 208 8.89 17.63 11.35
C ILE A 208 8.09 17.01 10.21
N LEU A 209 8.52 15.83 9.78
CA LEU A 209 7.87 15.04 8.76
C LEU A 209 6.92 14.05 9.41
N TYR A 210 5.70 14.02 8.92
CA TYR A 210 4.71 13.02 9.28
C TYR A 210 4.94 11.76 8.45
N LEU A 211 5.28 10.65 9.11
CA LEU A 211 5.58 9.39 8.44
C LEU A 211 4.45 8.37 8.64
N ASN A 212 4.07 8.07 9.89
CA ASN A 212 2.94 7.20 10.27
C ASN A 212 2.65 6.03 9.30
N VAL A 213 3.68 5.21 9.00
CA VAL A 213 3.57 4.17 7.98
C VAL A 213 2.46 3.17 8.31
N ASN A 214 1.62 2.87 7.33
CA ASN A 214 0.41 2.04 7.43
C ASN A 214 -0.54 2.44 8.56
N GLY A 215 -0.55 3.72 8.91
CA GLY A 215 -1.39 4.22 10.00
C GLY A 215 -1.05 3.60 11.35
N GLY A 216 0.19 3.11 11.58
CA GLY A 216 0.55 2.39 12.80
C GLY A 216 0.33 3.19 14.10
N TYR A 217 0.21 4.52 14.02
CA TYR A 217 -0.01 5.40 15.16
C TYR A 217 -1.32 6.18 15.19
N ALA A 218 -1.87 6.46 14.03
CA ALA A 218 -3.08 7.24 13.85
C ALA A 218 -3.67 6.94 12.48
N PHE A 219 -4.95 7.23 12.27
CA PHE A 219 -5.50 7.23 10.91
C PHE A 219 -4.90 8.39 10.09
N TRP A 220 -5.04 8.37 8.76
CA TRP A 220 -4.48 9.40 7.89
C TRP A 220 -5.00 10.79 8.28
N ARG A 221 -4.09 11.71 8.63
CA ARG A 221 -4.44 13.05 9.14
C ARG A 221 -5.27 13.91 8.20
N ASP A 222 -5.28 13.59 6.90
CA ASP A 222 -5.99 14.34 5.88
C ASP A 222 -7.40 13.83 5.61
N ILE A 223 -7.78 12.68 6.19
CA ILE A 223 -9.11 12.10 6.06
C ILE A 223 -9.93 12.51 7.28
N ASP A 224 -10.76 13.55 7.15
CA ASP A 224 -11.51 14.11 8.27
C ASP A 224 -12.79 13.31 8.61
N ILE A 225 -12.60 12.11 9.16
CA ILE A 225 -13.70 11.25 9.63
C ILE A 225 -13.47 10.95 11.12
N PRO A 226 -14.15 11.66 12.05
CA PRO A 226 -13.85 11.58 13.48
C PRO A 226 -13.85 10.18 14.08
N LEU A 227 -14.72 9.28 13.58
CA LEU A 227 -14.79 7.90 14.04
C LEU A 227 -13.49 7.12 13.79
N LEU A 228 -12.77 7.42 12.70
CA LEU A 228 -11.52 6.74 12.36
C LEU A 228 -10.36 7.17 13.26
N HIS A 229 -10.46 8.36 13.86
CA HIS A 229 -9.44 8.94 14.73
C HIS A 229 -9.66 8.66 16.22
N LEU A 230 -10.71 7.92 16.58
CA LEU A 230 -11.14 7.73 17.98
C LEU A 230 -10.03 7.23 18.91
N LEU A 231 -9.20 6.31 18.41
CA LEU A 231 -8.12 5.67 19.19
C LEU A 231 -6.72 6.11 18.75
N ASP A 232 -6.58 7.19 17.99
CA ASP A 232 -5.28 7.70 17.58
C ASP A 232 -4.35 7.88 18.79
N HIS A 233 -3.09 7.50 18.61
CA HIS A 233 -2.02 7.56 19.61
C HIS A 233 -2.24 6.74 20.89
N HIS A 234 -3.32 5.99 21.01
CA HIS A 234 -3.52 5.09 22.15
C HIS A 234 -2.50 3.96 22.16
N HIS A 235 -2.48 3.23 23.28
CA HIS A 235 -1.60 2.08 23.46
C HIS A 235 -1.79 1.06 22.31
N PRO A 236 -0.73 0.43 21.77
CA PRO A 236 -0.83 -0.48 20.63
C PRO A 236 -1.85 -1.61 20.83
N ALA A 237 -1.98 -2.11 22.07
CA ALA A 237 -2.95 -3.15 22.42
C ALA A 237 -4.42 -2.74 22.24
N LEU A 238 -4.71 -1.44 22.18
CA LEU A 238 -6.05 -0.90 21.88
C LEU A 238 -6.14 -0.45 20.42
N TYR A 239 -5.14 0.32 19.96
CA TYR A 239 -5.17 0.94 18.65
C TYR A 239 -5.03 -0.06 17.50
N ILE A 240 -4.12 -1.04 17.59
CA ILE A 240 -3.91 -2.00 16.50
C ILE A 240 -5.14 -2.89 16.26
N PRO A 241 -5.80 -3.49 17.28
CA PRO A 241 -7.04 -4.22 17.04
C PRO A 241 -8.15 -3.35 16.45
N PHE A 242 -8.28 -2.10 16.90
CA PHE A 242 -9.24 -1.16 16.33
C PHE A 242 -8.95 -0.89 14.85
N LEU A 243 -7.71 -0.59 14.49
CA LEU A 243 -7.30 -0.37 13.11
C LEU A 243 -7.48 -1.64 12.27
N SER A 244 -7.16 -2.82 12.81
CA SER A 244 -7.35 -4.12 12.15
C SER A 244 -8.81 -4.44 11.88
N ILE A 245 -9.77 -3.90 12.63
CA ILE A 245 -11.20 -4.11 12.40
C ILE A 245 -11.76 -2.97 11.56
N VAL A 246 -11.73 -1.75 12.10
CA VAL A 246 -12.34 -0.57 11.49
C VAL A 246 -11.58 -0.13 10.25
N GLY A 247 -10.25 -0.08 10.33
CA GLY A 247 -9.40 0.28 9.21
C GLY A 247 -9.52 -0.72 8.07
N ASN A 248 -9.54 -2.03 8.33
CA ASN A 248 -9.77 -3.01 7.28
C ASN A 248 -11.19 -2.94 6.69
N LEU A 249 -12.22 -2.72 7.51
CA LEU A 249 -13.58 -2.58 7.00
C LEU A 249 -13.70 -1.38 6.04
N VAL A 250 -13.09 -0.25 6.39
CA VAL A 250 -13.17 0.99 5.63
C VAL A 250 -12.21 1.01 4.44
N ALA A 251 -10.92 0.72 4.68
CA ALA A 251 -9.87 0.81 3.66
C ALA A 251 -9.81 -0.41 2.74
N ASN A 252 -10.26 -1.58 3.19
CA ASN A 252 -10.22 -2.81 2.37
C ASN A 252 -11.62 -3.35 2.04
N GLY A 253 -12.58 -3.28 2.97
CA GLY A 253 -13.88 -3.94 2.83
C GLY A 253 -14.76 -3.33 1.73
N PHE A 254 -15.13 -2.07 1.88
CA PHE A 254 -15.94 -1.38 0.85
C PHE A 254 -15.22 -1.34 -0.52
N PRO A 255 -13.93 -0.98 -0.60
CA PRO A 255 -13.14 -1.07 -1.82
C PRO A 255 -13.09 -2.47 -2.45
N HIS A 256 -12.95 -3.53 -1.65
CA HIS A 256 -12.97 -4.91 -2.13
C HIS A 256 -14.28 -5.26 -2.81
N ILE A 257 -15.43 -4.89 -2.21
CA ILE A 257 -16.75 -5.15 -2.79
C ILE A 257 -16.87 -4.47 -4.15
N LEU A 258 -16.42 -3.20 -4.26
CA LEU A 258 -16.43 -2.48 -5.53
C LEU A 258 -15.55 -3.15 -6.59
N ILE A 259 -14.31 -3.48 -6.23
CA ILE A 259 -13.34 -4.12 -7.13
C ILE A 259 -13.83 -5.50 -7.57
N LEU A 260 -14.40 -6.28 -6.64
CA LEU A 260 -14.98 -7.59 -6.95
C LEU A 260 -16.15 -7.44 -7.93
N GLY A 261 -17.04 -6.47 -7.71
CA GLY A 261 -18.13 -6.16 -8.63
C GLY A 261 -17.63 -5.80 -10.04
N ILE A 262 -16.59 -4.97 -10.13
CA ILE A 262 -15.95 -4.62 -11.41
C ILE A 262 -15.33 -5.86 -12.08
N SER A 263 -14.59 -6.67 -11.31
CA SER A 263 -13.96 -7.90 -11.80
C SER A 263 -14.99 -8.88 -12.36
N LEU A 264 -16.09 -9.11 -11.64
CA LEU A 264 -17.19 -9.97 -12.07
C LEU A 264 -17.88 -9.39 -13.31
N GLY A 265 -18.07 -8.07 -13.35
CA GLY A 265 -18.61 -7.38 -14.51
C GLY A 265 -17.78 -7.57 -15.77
N PHE A 266 -16.45 -7.50 -15.67
CA PHE A 266 -15.56 -7.74 -16.82
C PHE A 266 -15.53 -9.19 -17.27
N GLN A 267 -15.59 -10.15 -16.36
CA GLN A 267 -15.62 -11.58 -16.72
C GLN A 267 -16.86 -11.97 -17.52
N HIS A 268 -18.00 -11.35 -17.22
CA HIS A 268 -19.28 -11.67 -17.85
C HIS A 268 -19.66 -10.66 -18.92
N ASN A 269 -18.72 -9.82 -19.38
CA ASN A 269 -19.01 -8.84 -20.42
C ASN A 269 -18.84 -9.46 -21.82
N PRO A 270 -19.93 -9.68 -22.57
CA PRO A 270 -19.86 -10.30 -23.90
C PRO A 270 -19.07 -9.45 -24.92
N LEU A 271 -18.83 -8.17 -24.65
CA LEU A 271 -18.02 -7.30 -25.51
C LEU A 271 -16.50 -7.53 -25.33
N LEU A 272 -16.08 -8.23 -24.27
CA LEU A 272 -14.67 -8.47 -23.97
C LEU A 272 -14.19 -9.89 -24.30
N GLU A 273 -15.09 -10.80 -24.72
CA GLU A 273 -14.78 -12.21 -25.05
C GLU A 273 -13.71 -12.38 -26.16
N GLY A 274 -13.39 -11.33 -26.93
CA GLY A 274 -12.40 -11.37 -28.01
C GLY A 274 -11.06 -10.66 -27.74
N ILE A 275 -10.89 -9.99 -26.58
CA ILE A 275 -9.69 -9.17 -26.29
C ILE A 275 -8.73 -9.90 -25.33
N THR A 276 -9.20 -10.93 -24.63
CA THR A 276 -8.48 -11.60 -23.53
C THR A 276 -7.77 -12.91 -23.91
N HIS A 277 -7.60 -13.20 -25.21
CA HIS A 277 -6.91 -14.38 -25.71
C HIS A 277 -5.58 -14.05 -26.39
#